data_AF-A0A937LFC3-F1
#
_entry.id   AF-A0A937LFC3-F1
#
_cell.length_a   1.000
_cell.length_b   1.000
_cell.length_c   1.000
_cell.angle_alpha   90.00
_cell.angle_beta   90.00
_cell.angle_gamma   90.00
#
_symmetry.space_group_name_H-M   'P 1'
#
loop_
_entity.id
_entity.type
_entity.pdbx_description
1 polymer ?
#
loop_
_entity_poly.entity_id
_entity_poly.type
_entity_poly.pdbx_seq_one_letter_code
_entity_poly.pdbx_strand_id
1 'polypeptide(L)'
;MAAIDWLLLVSYLLLTLVLGLWLARRNSGEEDYFVAGRRLSGWLAGASMAATTFSIDTPLYVAGLVGSRGLAGNWEWWSFGLAHVAMAVVFAPLWRRSGVLTDAAFTELRYGGAAAAWLRGIKAFLLALPVNCIGIGYAFLALRKVVEALGIVSATPAALGLTDTIWLLAVVALLVLVYTVAGGLWAVVVTDLVQLVLALVGALAVAMAAIHAAGGMTSLLEQLQALDRPEVLSLFPWTLEGGRM
;
A
#
# COMPACT_ATOMS: atom_id res chain seq x y z
N MET A 1 -0.14 18.74 18.41
CA MET A 1 -0.65 19.06 17.06
C MET A 1 -1.38 20.38 17.09
N ALA A 2 -1.18 21.21 16.06
CA ALA A 2 -1.89 22.46 15.88
C ALA A 2 -3.31 22.21 15.32
N ALA A 3 -4.20 23.20 15.43
CA ALA A 3 -5.57 23.08 14.90
C ALA A 3 -5.61 22.80 13.38
N ILE A 4 -4.60 23.28 12.64
CA ILE A 4 -4.47 23.04 11.21
C ILE A 4 -4.22 21.58 10.86
N ASP A 5 -3.50 20.83 11.71
CA ASP A 5 -3.21 19.41 11.49
C ASP A 5 -4.51 18.58 11.54
N TRP A 6 -5.36 18.88 12.51
CA TRP A 6 -6.68 18.26 12.64
C TRP A 6 -7.61 18.61 11.49
N LEU A 7 -7.60 19.87 11.04
CA LEU A 7 -8.38 20.30 9.89
C LEU A 7 -7.97 19.53 8.62
N LEU A 8 -6.66 19.40 8.38
CA LEU A 8 -6.14 18.64 7.24
C LEU A 8 -6.53 17.16 7.32
N LEU A 9 -6.37 16.53 8.48
CA LEU A 9 -6.72 15.13 8.69
C LEU A 9 -8.22 14.87 8.46
N VAL A 10 -9.09 15.66 9.09
CA VAL A 10 -10.54 15.51 8.95
C VAL A 10 -10.99 15.80 7.52
N SER A 11 -10.44 16.84 6.89
CA SER A 11 -10.76 17.15 5.50
C SER A 11 -10.35 16.03 4.54
N TYR A 12 -9.17 15.43 4.73
CA TYR A 12 -8.72 14.28 3.95
C TYR A 12 -9.66 13.07 4.09
N LEU A 13 -10.05 12.72 5.32
CA LEU A 13 -10.98 11.61 5.56
C LEU A 13 -12.36 11.86 4.93
N LEU A 14 -12.86 13.10 5.03
CA LEU A 14 -14.14 13.45 4.42
C LEU A 14 -14.06 13.46 2.89
N LEU A 15 -12.97 13.99 2.31
CA LEU A 15 -12.78 14.02 0.87
C LEU A 15 -12.70 12.60 0.28
N THR A 16 -11.99 11.69 0.93
CA THR A 16 -11.90 10.28 0.49
C THR A 16 -13.26 9.58 0.59
N LEU A 17 -13.99 9.76 1.70
CA LEU A 17 -15.35 9.24 1.86
C LEU A 17 -16.31 9.78 0.78
N VAL A 18 -16.35 11.10 0.59
CA VAL A 18 -17.22 11.76 -0.40
C VAL A 18 -16.88 11.31 -1.80
N LEU A 19 -15.59 11.24 -2.15
CA LEU A 19 -15.14 10.78 -3.46
C LEU A 19 -15.56 9.33 -3.72
N GLY A 20 -15.36 8.43 -2.74
CA GLY A 20 -15.74 7.03 -2.86
C GLY A 20 -17.26 6.85 -2.98
N LEU A 21 -18.04 7.57 -2.18
CA LEU A 21 -19.52 7.55 -2.25
C LEU A 21 -20.06 8.20 -3.53
N TRP A 22 -19.38 9.22 -4.07
CA TRP A 22 -19.75 9.82 -5.35
C TRP A 22 -19.52 8.85 -6.50
N LEU A 23 -18.38 8.13 -6.49
CA LEU A 23 -18.06 7.11 -7.48
C LEU A 23 -18.95 5.86 -7.37
N ALA A 24 -19.49 5.56 -6.19
CA ALA A 24 -20.46 4.49 -5.98
C ALA A 24 -21.68 4.59 -6.91
N ARG A 25 -22.05 5.80 -7.34
CA ARG A 25 -23.16 6.03 -8.28
C ARG A 25 -22.92 5.43 -9.67
N ARG A 26 -21.67 5.06 -10.00
CA ARG A 26 -21.33 4.39 -11.26
C ARG A 26 -21.53 2.87 -11.21
N ASN A 27 -21.76 2.31 -10.03
CA ASN A 27 -21.94 0.88 -9.88
C ASN A 27 -23.39 0.48 -10.22
N SER A 28 -23.57 -0.26 -11.32
CA SER A 28 -24.90 -0.69 -11.79
C SER A 28 -25.14 -2.20 -11.76
N GLY A 29 -24.13 -2.99 -11.34
CA GLY A 29 -24.24 -4.46 -11.24
C GLY A 29 -22.94 -5.13 -10.78
N GLU A 30 -22.94 -6.46 -10.71
CA GLU A 30 -21.80 -7.25 -10.20
C GLU A 30 -20.51 -7.05 -11.00
N GLU A 31 -20.60 -6.92 -12.32
CA GLU A 31 -19.42 -6.69 -13.18
C GLU A 31 -18.80 -5.31 -12.95
N ASP A 32 -19.62 -4.28 -12.71
CA ASP A 32 -19.13 -2.95 -12.34
C ASP A 32 -18.50 -2.96 -10.94
N TYR A 33 -19.10 -3.70 -10.00
CA TYR A 33 -18.61 -3.80 -8.63
C TYR A 33 -17.25 -4.50 -8.54
N PHE A 34 -17.10 -5.68 -9.16
CA PHE A 34 -15.90 -6.51 -9.01
C PHE A 34 -14.79 -6.24 -10.02
N VAL A 35 -15.14 -5.84 -11.25
CA VAL A 35 -14.15 -5.66 -12.33
C VAL A 35 -14.26 -4.31 -13.03
N ALA A 36 -14.99 -3.35 -12.45
CA ALA A 36 -15.14 -2.00 -12.98
C ALA A 36 -15.63 -1.98 -14.45
N GLY A 37 -16.49 -2.94 -14.81
CA GLY A 37 -17.02 -3.13 -16.16
C GLY A 37 -15.93 -3.46 -17.20
N ARG A 38 -14.73 -3.86 -16.75
CA ARG A 38 -13.53 -4.09 -17.58
C ARG A 38 -13.10 -2.87 -18.40
N ARG A 39 -13.43 -1.66 -17.93
CA ARG A 39 -13.16 -0.37 -18.62
C ARG A 39 -11.97 0.40 -18.05
N LEU A 40 -11.29 -0.15 -17.04
CA LEU A 40 -10.11 0.50 -16.46
C LEU A 40 -8.97 0.56 -17.48
N SER A 41 -8.39 1.75 -17.64
CA SER A 41 -7.16 1.92 -18.41
C SER A 41 -5.99 1.24 -17.70
N GLY A 42 -5.08 0.61 -18.45
CA GLY A 42 -3.97 -0.17 -17.88
C GLY A 42 -3.07 0.63 -16.92
N TRP A 43 -2.81 1.91 -17.20
CA TRP A 43 -2.02 2.77 -16.31
C TRP A 43 -2.73 3.05 -14.98
N LEU A 44 -4.06 3.17 -14.99
CA LEU A 44 -4.87 3.44 -13.80
C LEU A 44 -4.95 2.20 -12.92
N ALA A 45 -5.13 1.03 -13.53
CA ALA A 45 -5.01 -0.25 -12.83
C ALA A 45 -3.61 -0.44 -12.23
N GLY A 46 -2.55 -0.12 -12.98
CA GLY A 46 -1.18 -0.17 -12.49
C GLY A 46 -0.91 0.78 -11.32
N ALA A 47 -1.45 1.99 -11.37
CA ALA A 47 -1.35 2.95 -10.28
C ALA A 47 -2.05 2.45 -9.00
N SER A 48 -3.25 1.88 -9.11
CA SER A 48 -3.94 1.27 -7.96
C SER A 48 -3.21 0.04 -7.41
N MET A 49 -2.62 -0.80 -8.27
CA MET A 49 -1.75 -1.90 -7.81
C MET A 49 -0.51 -1.38 -7.04
N ALA A 50 0.11 -0.31 -7.54
CA ALA A 50 1.23 0.34 -6.85
C ALA A 50 0.78 0.95 -5.50
N ALA A 51 -0.37 1.62 -5.48
CA ALA A 51 -0.95 2.19 -4.26
C ALA A 51 -1.27 1.10 -3.21
N THR A 52 -1.83 -0.03 -3.63
CA THR A 52 -2.12 -1.18 -2.77
C THR A 52 -0.84 -1.73 -2.12
N THR A 53 0.28 -1.69 -2.85
CA THR A 53 1.59 -2.12 -2.32
C THR A 53 2.23 -1.05 -1.44
N PHE A 54 1.98 0.23 -1.74
CA PHE A 54 2.48 1.38 -0.97
C PHE A 54 1.58 1.65 0.26
N SER A 55 1.48 0.65 1.14
CA SER A 55 0.75 0.75 2.41
C SER A 55 1.58 1.54 3.44
N ILE A 56 0.95 1.91 4.56
CA ILE A 56 1.53 2.72 5.64
C ILE A 56 2.83 2.12 6.24
N ASP A 57 3.00 0.80 6.15
CA ASP A 57 4.16 0.05 6.61
C ASP A 57 5.35 0.12 5.65
N THR A 58 5.11 0.28 4.34
CA THR A 58 6.17 0.22 3.34
C THR A 58 7.21 1.34 3.48
N PRO A 59 6.84 2.63 3.63
CA PRO A 59 7.83 3.68 3.84
C PRO A 59 8.66 3.47 5.11
N LEU A 60 8.03 2.97 6.19
CA LEU A 60 8.70 2.69 7.45
C LEU A 60 9.72 1.55 7.30
N TYR A 61 9.33 0.49 6.60
CA TYR A 61 10.22 -0.63 6.29
C TYR A 61 11.38 -0.18 5.40
N VAL A 62 11.13 0.57 4.32
CA VAL A 62 12.19 1.06 3.42
C VAL A 62 13.15 2.02 4.14
N ALA A 63 12.64 2.93 4.97
CA ALA A 63 13.47 3.81 5.78
C ALA A 63 14.37 3.01 6.75
N GLY A 64 13.81 1.97 7.41
CA GLY A 64 14.59 1.08 8.27
C GLY A 64 15.62 0.23 7.51
N LEU A 65 15.27 -0.23 6.31
CA LEU A 65 16.15 -1.00 5.43
C LEU A 65 17.32 -0.15 4.96
N VAL A 66 17.06 1.05 4.46
CA VAL A 66 18.11 1.98 4.00
C VAL A 66 18.95 2.47 5.18
N GLY A 67 18.34 2.77 6.33
CA GLY A 67 19.06 3.18 7.53
C GLY A 67 19.99 2.11 8.11
N SER A 68 19.69 0.83 7.91
CA SER A 68 20.52 -0.29 8.42
C SER A 68 21.48 -0.88 7.39
N ARG A 69 21.04 -1.06 6.14
CA ARG A 69 21.75 -1.74 5.05
C ARG A 69 22.22 -0.82 3.92
N GLY A 70 22.03 0.50 4.05
CA GLY A 70 22.40 1.47 3.02
C GLY A 70 21.46 1.46 1.81
N LEU A 71 21.77 2.30 0.81
CA LEU A 71 20.98 2.43 -0.42
C LEU A 71 20.85 1.11 -1.19
N ALA A 72 21.91 0.30 -1.19
CA ALA A 72 21.92 -1.03 -1.81
C ALA A 72 20.87 -1.98 -1.22
N GLY A 73 20.46 -1.79 0.05
CA GLY A 73 19.39 -2.58 0.66
C GLY A 73 18.08 -2.52 -0.11
N ASN A 74 17.81 -1.41 -0.79
CA ASN A 74 16.60 -1.25 -1.62
C ASN A 74 16.56 -2.21 -2.84
N TRP A 75 17.65 -2.93 -3.15
CA TRP A 75 17.67 -3.89 -4.24
C TRP A 75 16.78 -5.11 -4.04
N GLU A 76 16.36 -5.39 -2.81
CA GLU A 76 15.44 -6.48 -2.47
C GLU A 76 14.16 -6.44 -3.34
N TRP A 77 13.71 -5.24 -3.71
CA TRP A 77 12.50 -4.99 -4.47
C TRP A 77 12.59 -5.27 -5.97
N TRP A 78 13.78 -5.33 -6.55
CA TRP A 78 13.91 -5.55 -8.01
C TRP A 78 13.38 -6.93 -8.43
N SER A 79 13.45 -7.92 -7.55
CA SER A 79 12.83 -9.24 -7.76
C SER A 79 11.30 -9.13 -7.94
N PHE A 80 10.64 -8.34 -7.09
CA PHE A 80 9.21 -8.04 -7.22
C PHE A 80 8.91 -7.22 -8.45
N GLY A 81 9.75 -6.24 -8.80
CA GLY A 81 9.58 -5.43 -10.02
C GLY A 81 9.55 -6.31 -11.28
N LEU A 82 10.52 -7.21 -11.42
CA LEU A 82 10.58 -8.17 -12.53
C LEU A 82 9.36 -9.12 -12.55
N ALA A 83 8.95 -9.61 -11.38
CA ALA A 83 7.77 -10.46 -11.26
C ALA A 83 6.47 -9.73 -11.66
N HIS A 84 6.31 -8.45 -11.29
CA HIS A 84 5.16 -7.63 -11.67
C HIS A 84 5.12 -7.36 -13.18
N VAL A 85 6.27 -7.08 -13.80
CA VAL A 85 6.36 -6.93 -15.26
C VAL A 85 5.95 -8.23 -15.96
N ALA A 86 6.45 -9.37 -15.50
CA ALA A 86 6.05 -10.67 -16.03
C ALA A 86 4.54 -10.92 -15.85
N MET A 87 3.99 -10.61 -14.67
CA MET A 87 2.55 -10.70 -14.40
C MET A 87 1.73 -9.84 -15.37
N ALA A 88 2.12 -8.58 -15.55
CA ALA A 88 1.39 -7.63 -16.40
C ALA A 88 1.47 -7.97 -17.89
N VAL A 89 2.63 -8.40 -18.38
CA VAL A 89 2.86 -8.62 -19.83
C VAL A 89 2.46 -10.04 -20.26
N VAL A 90 2.77 -11.06 -19.45
CA VAL A 90 2.57 -12.46 -19.83
C VAL A 90 1.24 -12.98 -19.30
N PHE A 91 0.96 -12.81 -18.01
CA PHE A 91 -0.16 -13.48 -17.36
C PHE A 91 -1.47 -12.70 -17.47
N ALA A 92 -1.46 -11.36 -17.40
CA ALA A 92 -2.67 -10.56 -17.48
C ALA A 92 -3.48 -10.77 -18.78
N PRO A 93 -2.86 -10.88 -19.98
CA PRO A 93 -3.61 -11.21 -21.20
C PRO A 93 -4.24 -12.61 -21.16
N LEU A 94 -3.56 -13.60 -20.58
CA LEU A 94 -4.07 -14.96 -20.43
C LEU A 94 -5.26 -14.99 -19.48
N TRP A 95 -5.18 -14.24 -18.38
CA TRP A 95 -6.27 -14.10 -17.42
C TRP A 95 -7.47 -13.37 -18.01
N ARG A 96 -7.23 -12.34 -18.82
CA ARG A 96 -8.32 -11.63 -19.51
C ARG A 96 -9.08 -12.54 -20.46
N ARG A 97 -8.38 -13.49 -21.12
CA ARG A 97 -8.97 -14.47 -22.03
C ARG A 97 -9.77 -15.56 -21.31
N SER A 98 -9.44 -15.92 -20.07
CA SER A 98 -10.16 -16.96 -19.33
C SER A 98 -11.54 -16.51 -18.85
N GLY A 99 -11.79 -15.19 -18.79
CA GLY A 99 -13.09 -14.62 -18.42
C GLY A 99 -13.45 -14.76 -16.94
N VAL A 100 -12.64 -15.45 -16.14
CA VAL A 100 -12.90 -15.70 -14.72
C VAL A 100 -12.88 -14.40 -13.91
N LEU A 101 -13.80 -14.31 -12.94
CA LEU A 101 -13.87 -13.17 -12.02
C LEU A 101 -12.88 -13.27 -10.86
N THR A 102 -12.56 -14.49 -10.43
CA THR A 102 -11.65 -14.75 -9.30
C THR A 102 -10.53 -15.67 -9.69
N ASP A 103 -9.41 -15.57 -8.99
CA ASP A 103 -8.26 -16.44 -9.20
C ASP A 103 -8.48 -17.88 -8.76
N ALA A 104 -9.35 -18.09 -7.78
CA ALA A 104 -9.79 -19.42 -7.38
C ALA A 104 -10.67 -20.07 -8.47
N ALA A 105 -11.48 -19.29 -9.19
CA ALA A 105 -12.30 -19.84 -10.29
C ALA A 105 -11.47 -20.37 -11.46
N PHE A 106 -10.26 -19.84 -11.67
CA PHE A 106 -9.34 -20.37 -12.67
C PHE A 106 -8.95 -21.83 -12.39
N THR A 107 -8.80 -22.22 -11.13
CA THR A 107 -8.46 -23.60 -10.75
C THR A 107 -9.54 -24.57 -11.16
N GLU A 108 -10.82 -24.22 -10.93
CA GLU A 108 -11.94 -25.05 -11.34
C GLU A 108 -12.06 -25.14 -12.87
N LEU A 109 -11.85 -24.02 -13.57
CA LEU A 109 -11.83 -23.97 -15.04
C LEU A 109 -10.73 -24.87 -15.63
N ARG A 110 -9.55 -24.91 -14.99
CA ARG A 110 -8.37 -25.63 -15.50
C ARG A 110 -8.45 -27.14 -15.30
N TYR A 111 -8.99 -27.59 -14.18
CA TYR A 111 -8.94 -29.00 -13.77
C TYR A 111 -10.29 -29.71 -13.85
N GLY A 112 -11.41 -28.98 -13.71
CA GLY A 112 -12.76 -29.53 -13.77
C GLY A 112 -13.10 -30.51 -12.64
N GLY A 113 -14.39 -30.78 -12.49
CA GLY A 113 -14.91 -31.80 -11.57
C GLY A 113 -14.98 -31.38 -10.09
N ALA A 114 -15.55 -32.28 -9.28
CA ALA A 114 -15.87 -32.00 -7.88
C ALA A 114 -14.63 -31.70 -7.01
N ALA A 115 -13.50 -32.37 -7.28
CA ALA A 115 -12.25 -32.12 -6.57
C ALA A 115 -11.71 -30.69 -6.83
N ALA A 116 -11.82 -30.19 -8.06
CA ALA A 116 -11.40 -28.84 -8.40
C ALA A 116 -12.34 -27.77 -7.82
N ALA A 117 -13.65 -28.03 -7.78
CA ALA A 117 -14.62 -27.17 -7.10
C ALA A 117 -14.34 -27.07 -5.59
N TRP A 118 -13.99 -28.19 -4.95
CA TRP A 118 -13.59 -28.21 -3.54
C TRP A 118 -12.32 -27.41 -3.28
N LEU A 119 -11.31 -27.60 -4.14
CA LEU A 119 -10.07 -26.83 -4.09
C LEU A 119 -10.30 -25.34 -4.28
N ARG A 120 -11.17 -24.94 -5.23
CA ARG A 120 -11.59 -23.54 -5.40
C ARG A 120 -12.21 -23.00 -4.12
N GLY A 121 -13.13 -23.73 -3.49
CA GLY A 121 -13.80 -23.32 -2.26
C GLY A 121 -12.82 -23.08 -1.11
N ILE A 122 -11.91 -24.04 -0.89
CA ILE A 122 -10.87 -23.93 0.15
C ILE A 122 -9.94 -22.75 -0.15
N LYS A 123 -9.47 -22.61 -1.38
CA LYS A 123 -8.58 -21.51 -1.78
C LYS A 123 -9.26 -20.15 -1.59
N ALA A 124 -10.52 -20.02 -2.02
CA ALA A 124 -11.30 -18.81 -1.83
C ALA A 124 -11.48 -18.47 -0.35
N PHE A 125 -11.80 -19.45 0.50
CA PHE A 125 -11.90 -19.25 1.94
C PHE A 125 -10.57 -18.76 2.53
N LEU A 126 -9.46 -19.46 2.25
CA LEU A 126 -8.14 -19.13 2.80
C LEU A 126 -7.67 -17.74 2.38
N LEU A 127 -7.87 -17.36 1.12
CA LEU A 127 -7.48 -16.04 0.63
C LEU A 127 -8.39 -14.93 1.16
N ALA A 128 -9.71 -15.15 1.16
CA ALA A 128 -10.68 -14.11 1.51
C ALA A 128 -10.77 -13.82 3.02
N LEU A 129 -10.55 -14.83 3.87
CA LEU A 129 -10.69 -14.70 5.33
C LEU A 129 -9.35 -14.65 6.06
N PRO A 130 -8.62 -15.74 6.30
CA PRO A 130 -7.45 -15.69 7.17
C PRO A 130 -6.34 -14.81 6.58
N VAL A 131 -5.99 -14.96 5.30
CA VAL A 131 -4.91 -14.17 4.69
C VAL A 131 -5.25 -12.69 4.66
N ASN A 132 -6.45 -12.33 4.19
CA ASN A 132 -6.89 -10.93 4.15
C ASN A 132 -7.02 -10.30 5.53
N CYS A 133 -7.59 -11.01 6.52
CA CYS A 133 -7.69 -10.51 7.89
C CYS A 133 -6.31 -10.30 8.53
N ILE A 134 -5.34 -11.18 8.25
CA ILE A 134 -3.96 -10.99 8.71
C ILE A 134 -3.35 -9.74 8.06
N GLY A 135 -3.55 -9.55 6.75
CA GLY A 135 -3.08 -8.36 6.03
C GLY A 135 -3.65 -7.06 6.59
N ILE A 136 -4.98 -7.01 6.79
CA ILE A 136 -5.67 -5.88 7.42
C ILE A 136 -5.13 -5.66 8.84
N GLY A 137 -4.95 -6.71 9.62
CA GLY A 137 -4.38 -6.63 10.97
C GLY A 137 -2.97 -6.03 10.98
N TYR A 138 -2.13 -6.40 10.02
CA TYR A 138 -0.79 -5.83 9.85
C TYR A 138 -0.84 -4.34 9.52
N ALA A 139 -1.72 -3.93 8.59
CA ALA A 139 -1.90 -2.53 8.23
C ALA A 139 -2.41 -1.69 9.42
N PHE A 140 -3.36 -2.23 10.19
CA PHE A 140 -3.88 -1.57 11.40
C PHE A 140 -2.84 -1.48 12.51
N LEU A 141 -1.98 -2.49 12.66
CA LEU A 141 -0.86 -2.44 13.60
C LEU A 141 0.16 -1.37 13.21
N ALA A 142 0.46 -1.23 11.92
CA ALA A 142 1.33 -0.17 11.43
C ALA A 142 0.70 1.22 11.63
N LEU A 143 -0.59 1.38 11.31
CA LEU A 143 -1.35 2.60 11.56
C LEU A 143 -1.31 2.99 13.04
N ARG A 144 -1.55 2.03 13.95
CA ARG A 144 -1.44 2.22 15.40
C ARG A 144 -0.08 2.81 15.79
N LYS A 145 1.02 2.20 15.33
CA LYS A 145 2.38 2.67 15.65
C LYS A 145 2.61 4.11 15.17
N VAL A 146 2.12 4.45 13.98
CA VAL A 146 2.26 5.81 13.43
C VAL A 146 1.45 6.83 14.23
N VAL A 147 0.18 6.54 14.55
CA VAL A 147 -0.65 7.51 15.29
C VAL A 147 -0.18 7.72 16.73
N GLU A 148 0.34 6.68 17.37
CA GLU A 148 0.97 6.77 18.69
C GLU A 148 2.28 7.57 18.62
N ALA A 149 3.14 7.30 17.63
CA ALA A 149 4.41 8.02 17.46
C ALA A 149 4.23 9.52 17.15
N LEU A 150 3.17 9.87 16.42
CA LEU A 150 2.81 11.26 16.12
C LEU A 150 2.09 11.97 17.28
N GLY A 151 1.81 11.28 18.38
CA GLY A 151 1.07 11.82 19.51
C GLY A 151 -0.38 12.21 19.17
N ILE A 152 -0.96 11.58 18.15
CA ILE A 152 -2.38 11.75 17.77
C ILE A 152 -3.28 11.12 18.84
N VAL A 153 -2.84 9.99 19.37
CA VAL A 153 -3.49 9.23 20.45
C VAL A 153 -2.46 8.93 21.54
N SER A 154 -2.91 8.85 22.78
CA SER A 154 -2.07 8.63 23.95
C SER A 154 -2.19 7.20 24.49
N ALA A 155 -2.91 6.31 23.78
CA ALA A 155 -3.28 4.97 24.22
C ALA A 155 -3.95 4.96 25.61
N THR A 156 -4.59 6.08 25.97
CA THR A 156 -5.24 6.23 27.27
C THR A 156 -6.62 5.59 27.26
N PRO A 157 -7.07 4.99 28.37
CA PRO A 157 -8.43 4.47 28.45
C PRO A 157 -9.43 5.60 28.21
N ALA A 158 -10.27 5.41 27.20
CA ALA A 158 -11.34 6.32 26.82
C ALA A 158 -12.71 5.69 27.17
N ALA A 159 -13.77 6.16 26.51
CA ALA A 159 -15.12 5.64 26.71
C ALA A 159 -15.18 4.11 26.51
N LEU A 160 -16.03 3.45 27.31
CA LEU A 160 -16.28 2.01 27.29
C LEU A 160 -15.06 1.12 27.63
N GLY A 161 -14.02 1.67 28.26
CA GLY A 161 -12.82 0.92 28.68
C GLY A 161 -11.89 0.55 27.52
N LEU A 162 -12.18 1.03 26.31
CA LEU A 162 -11.30 0.91 25.14
C LEU A 162 -10.37 2.13 25.08
N THR A 163 -9.17 1.95 24.53
CA THR A 163 -8.25 3.06 24.35
C THR A 163 -8.72 4.00 23.23
N ASP A 164 -8.34 5.27 23.32
CA ASP A 164 -8.48 6.25 22.24
C ASP A 164 -7.95 5.75 20.89
N THR A 165 -6.83 5.01 20.90
CA THR A 165 -6.28 4.32 19.72
C THR A 165 -7.29 3.39 19.07
N ILE A 166 -7.97 2.53 19.86
CA ILE A 166 -8.94 1.56 19.33
C ILE A 166 -10.13 2.29 18.71
N TRP A 167 -10.61 3.37 19.34
CA TRP A 167 -11.68 4.18 18.79
C TRP A 167 -11.32 4.82 17.46
N LEU A 168 -10.11 5.39 17.34
CA LEU A 168 -9.63 5.96 16.08
C LEU A 168 -9.56 4.89 14.99
N LEU A 169 -8.99 3.73 15.29
CA LEU A 169 -8.92 2.62 14.35
C LEU A 169 -10.31 2.16 13.92
N ALA A 170 -11.27 2.04 14.84
CA ALA A 170 -12.64 1.66 14.52
C ALA A 170 -13.33 2.68 13.60
N VAL A 171 -13.14 3.99 13.84
CA VAL A 171 -13.66 5.05 12.97
C VAL A 171 -13.06 4.97 11.57
N VAL A 172 -11.73 4.82 11.46
CA VAL A 172 -11.06 4.66 10.16
C VAL A 172 -11.54 3.41 9.44
N ALA A 173 -11.65 2.28 10.15
CA ALA A 173 -12.18 1.03 9.60
C ALA A 173 -13.60 1.21 9.05
N LEU A 174 -14.47 1.87 9.81
CA LEU A 174 -15.84 2.12 9.40
C LEU A 174 -15.91 3.02 8.16
N LEU A 175 -15.13 4.09 8.11
CA LEU A 175 -15.08 5.00 6.96
C LEU A 175 -14.62 4.26 5.70
N VAL A 176 -13.53 3.49 5.82
CA VAL A 176 -12.99 2.68 4.71
C VAL A 176 -13.99 1.63 4.25
N LEU A 177 -14.62 0.93 5.19
CA LEU A 177 -15.64 -0.06 4.89
C LEU A 177 -16.81 0.55 4.13
N VAL A 178 -17.32 1.69 4.60
CA VAL A 178 -18.49 2.35 4.00
C VAL A 178 -18.24 2.73 2.55
N TYR A 179 -17.14 3.43 2.24
CA TYR A 179 -16.91 3.84 0.86
C TYR A 179 -16.49 2.67 -0.04
N THR A 180 -15.79 1.66 0.50
CA THR A 180 -15.34 0.52 -0.30
C THR A 180 -16.52 -0.38 -0.67
N VAL A 181 -17.40 -0.69 0.30
CA VAL A 181 -18.60 -1.51 0.07
C VAL A 181 -19.61 -0.78 -0.81
N ALA A 182 -19.78 0.54 -0.66
CA ALA A 182 -20.66 1.29 -1.55
C ALA A 182 -20.08 1.43 -2.96
N GLY A 183 -18.77 1.65 -3.05
CA GLY A 183 -18.09 2.14 -4.25
C GLY A 183 -17.67 1.07 -5.27
N GLY A 184 -17.35 -0.15 -4.82
CA GLY A 184 -16.77 -1.19 -5.68
C GLY A 184 -15.41 -0.82 -6.25
N LEU A 185 -14.92 -1.60 -7.22
CA LEU A 185 -13.55 -1.47 -7.75
C LEU A 185 -13.27 -0.09 -8.35
N TRP A 186 -14.25 0.54 -9.02
CA TRP A 186 -14.06 1.87 -9.60
C TRP A 186 -13.77 2.94 -8.55
N ALA A 187 -14.48 2.91 -7.42
CA ALA A 187 -14.24 3.84 -6.32
C ALA A 187 -12.84 3.63 -5.74
N VAL A 188 -12.50 2.37 -5.44
CA VAL A 188 -11.21 1.98 -4.85
C VAL A 188 -10.05 2.45 -5.73
N VAL A 189 -10.07 2.13 -7.02
CA VAL A 189 -8.97 2.47 -7.94
C VAL A 189 -8.74 3.98 -8.06
N VAL A 190 -9.81 4.79 -8.02
CA VAL A 190 -9.67 6.25 -8.09
C VAL A 190 -9.23 6.84 -6.75
N THR A 191 -9.76 6.34 -5.62
CA THR A 191 -9.28 6.75 -4.30
C THR A 191 -7.82 6.38 -4.11
N ASP A 192 -7.40 5.21 -4.56
CA ASP A 192 -6.01 4.74 -4.55
C ASP A 192 -5.10 5.68 -5.32
N LEU A 193 -5.50 6.12 -6.52
CA LEU A 193 -4.71 7.06 -7.31
C LEU A 193 -4.49 8.38 -6.56
N VAL A 194 -5.56 8.93 -5.96
CA VAL A 194 -5.46 10.18 -5.18
C VAL A 194 -4.57 9.99 -3.96
N GLN A 195 -4.72 8.86 -3.24
CA GLN A 195 -3.91 8.51 -2.07
C GLN A 195 -2.44 8.30 -2.43
N LEU A 196 -2.15 7.64 -3.55
CA LEU A 196 -0.80 7.44 -4.05
C LEU A 196 -0.12 8.78 -4.37
N VAL A 197 -0.81 9.66 -5.10
CA VAL A 197 -0.27 11.00 -5.41
C VAL A 197 0.01 11.78 -4.14
N LEU A 198 -0.93 11.79 -3.19
CA LEU A 198 -0.75 12.46 -1.90
C LEU A 198 0.43 11.87 -1.12
N ALA A 199 0.57 10.55 -1.09
CA ALA A 199 1.64 9.86 -0.39
C ALA A 199 3.01 10.12 -1.01
N LEU A 200 3.11 10.17 -2.35
CA LEU A 200 4.34 10.52 -3.06
C LEU A 200 4.77 11.98 -2.80
N VAL A 201 3.82 12.91 -2.82
CA VAL A 201 4.08 14.32 -2.47
C VAL A 201 4.51 14.43 -1.01
N GLY A 202 3.84 13.72 -0.09
CA GLY A 202 4.21 13.68 1.32
C GLY A 202 5.61 13.11 1.55
N ALA A 203 5.95 12.00 0.89
CA ALA A 203 7.28 11.41 0.97
C ALA A 203 8.37 12.36 0.47
N LEU A 204 8.14 13.07 -0.65
CA LEU A 204 9.07 14.07 -1.17
C LEU A 204 9.21 15.26 -0.20
N ALA A 205 8.11 15.74 0.37
CA ALA A 205 8.14 16.82 1.36
C ALA A 205 8.96 16.44 2.60
N VAL A 206 8.77 15.23 3.13
CA VAL A 206 9.56 14.71 4.27
C VAL A 206 11.04 14.56 3.89
N ALA A 207 11.35 14.06 2.69
CA ALA A 207 12.73 13.95 2.22
C ALA A 207 13.43 15.33 2.14
N MET A 208 12.75 16.33 1.59
CA MET A 208 13.28 17.70 1.52
C MET A 208 13.47 18.31 2.92
N ALA A 209 12.52 18.11 3.83
CA ALA A 209 12.63 18.57 5.21
C ALA A 209 13.81 17.90 5.94
N ALA A 210 14.02 16.59 5.73
CA ALA A 210 15.15 15.86 6.30
C ALA A 210 16.50 16.37 5.78
N ILE A 211 16.62 16.62 4.47
CA ILE A 211 17.82 17.21 3.86
C ILE A 211 18.08 18.61 4.45
N HIS A 212 17.04 19.42 4.58
CA HIS A 212 17.17 20.76 5.17
C HIS A 212 17.62 20.70 6.64
N ALA A 213 17.02 19.81 7.43
CA ALA A 213 17.39 19.59 8.83
C ALA A 213 18.84 19.08 9.00
N ALA A 214 19.36 18.35 8.02
CA ALA A 214 20.75 17.89 7.98
C ALA A 214 21.76 18.99 7.59
N GLY A 215 21.32 20.22 7.33
CA GLY A 215 22.19 21.31 6.87
C GLY A 215 22.39 21.37 5.35
N GLY A 216 21.54 20.68 4.58
CA GLY A 216 21.60 20.58 3.12
C GLY A 216 22.29 19.30 2.63
N MET A 217 22.19 19.04 1.32
CA MET A 217 22.69 17.81 0.71
C MET A 217 24.20 17.63 0.91
N THR A 218 24.98 18.71 0.79
CA THR A 218 26.43 18.67 0.97
C THR A 218 26.79 18.26 2.40
N SER A 219 26.19 18.89 3.41
CA SER A 219 26.46 18.55 4.81
C SER A 219 26.02 17.14 5.16
N LEU A 220 24.89 16.68 4.61
CA LEU A 220 24.44 15.30 4.76
C LEU A 220 25.48 14.31 4.21
N LEU A 221 26.00 14.55 3.00
CA LEU A 221 27.00 13.67 2.40
C LEU A 221 28.32 13.65 3.18
N GLU A 222 28.78 14.81 3.67
CA GLU A 222 29.96 14.91 4.54
C GLU A 222 29.78 14.14 5.84
N GLN A 223 28.63 14.29 6.50
CA GLN A 223 28.29 13.56 7.72
C GLN A 223 28.25 12.04 7.47
N LEU A 224 27.68 11.61 6.34
CA LEU A 224 27.62 10.19 5.96
C LEU A 224 29.01 9.62 5.66
N GLN A 225 29.88 10.38 4.99
CA GLN A 225 31.28 9.97 4.75
C GLN A 225 32.08 9.89 6.05
N ALA A 226 31.82 10.76 7.01
CA ALA A 226 32.46 10.74 8.33
C ALA A 226 32.10 9.49 9.16
N LEU A 227 31.03 8.76 8.81
CA LEU A 227 30.68 7.50 9.46
C LEU A 227 31.61 6.33 9.09
N ASP A 228 32.49 6.51 8.09
CA ASP A 228 33.40 5.47 7.58
C ASP A 228 32.68 4.17 7.14
N ARG A 229 31.46 4.33 6.63
CA ARG A 229 30.59 3.25 6.13
C ARG A 229 30.27 3.45 4.64
N PRO A 230 31.18 3.12 3.72
CA PRO A 230 31.00 3.36 2.28
C PRO A 230 29.79 2.61 1.69
N GLU A 231 29.36 1.51 2.32
CA GLU A 231 28.18 0.74 1.92
C GLU A 231 26.86 1.52 2.05
N VAL A 232 26.81 2.56 2.88
CA VAL A 232 25.60 3.37 3.07
C VAL A 232 25.20 4.10 1.79
N LEU A 233 26.20 4.59 1.04
CA LEU A 233 26.01 5.30 -0.23
C LEU A 233 26.16 4.40 -1.46
N SER A 234 26.51 3.13 -1.29
CA SER A 234 26.63 2.21 -2.42
C SER A 234 25.26 2.00 -3.06
N LEU A 235 25.17 2.28 -4.36
CA LEU A 235 23.95 2.01 -5.12
C LEU A 235 23.78 0.52 -5.42
N PHE A 236 24.85 -0.26 -5.44
CA PHE A 236 24.83 -1.68 -5.78
C PHE A 236 25.23 -2.53 -4.56
N PRO A 237 24.60 -3.71 -4.36
CA PRO A 237 24.94 -4.59 -3.25
C PRO A 237 26.28 -5.31 -3.42
N TRP A 238 26.88 -5.26 -4.61
CA TRP A 238 28.22 -5.78 -4.87
C TRP A 238 29.23 -4.63 -4.97
N THR A 239 30.36 -4.78 -4.31
CA THR A 239 31.56 -4.00 -4.58
C THR A 239 32.43 -4.81 -5.54
N LEU A 240 32.83 -4.20 -6.66
CA LEU A 240 33.84 -4.80 -7.55
C LEU A 240 35.21 -4.62 -6.87
N GLU A 241 35.54 -5.48 -5.90
CA GLU A 241 36.91 -5.56 -5.40
C GLU A 241 37.80 -6.19 -6.49
N GLY A 242 38.55 -5.35 -7.20
CA GLY A 242 39.60 -5.78 -8.12
C GLY A 242 39.67 -4.94 -9.40
N GLY A 243 40.39 -3.81 -9.34
CA GLY A 243 40.56 -2.93 -10.50
C GLY A 243 41.78 -2.03 -10.42
N ARG A 244 42.98 -2.61 -10.31
CA ARG A 244 44.12 -2.05 -11.05
C ARG A 244 43.80 -2.23 -12.54
N MET A 245 43.65 -1.13 -13.27
CA MET A 245 44.05 -1.03 -14.66
C MET A 245 45.06 0.11 -14.76
#